data_AF-E3RNQ8-F1
#
_entry.id   AF-E3RNQ8-F1
#
_cell.length_a   1.000
_cell.length_b   1.000
_cell.length_c   1.000
_cell.angle_alpha   90.00
_cell.angle_beta   90.00
_cell.angle_gamma   90.00
#
_symmetry.space_group_name_H-M   'P 1'
#
loop_
_entity.id
_entity.type
_entity.pdbx_description
1 polymer ?
#
loop_
_entity_poly.entity_id
_entity_poly.type
_entity_poly.pdbx_seq_one_letter_code
_entity_poly.pdbx_strand_id
1 'polypeptide(L)'
;MATDEAPKDMSLFNDFTFSDIKIRQICNGKTKEYYSHRVILCRRSAYFRKALMGSFKEASADSMDIHDDNPDHFEAMLRYIYTEKFELALDASAFEMSFLFPIGVYILADKYDVEGLGEEAVQHFGCKEWRCLEGTCDRTPTPPDAVSMIQAYYETCNIADSKMGFRIAAFVLSHMKTFLRHPLFRNLILQYPMFATDILLSELFNDATFSDITIRQIYKGKVTEYAAHKAVLCTCSVWFTNALTGGFLEGSASTIDIRDDDPDVFRMMMEFFYDMELKIPAIPTTDQPRSDYFKDEVIPFIHLCALAEKYDARILQRSAAKAFTKSTAKWSWSLTAEDLEALVDAHYPYCTKTMCNMGEAIVMFLLKSPAGSSESKLDDKVTELVREYSEFGADLYLLGLRTGRLSLNPPWCKDHMKSNYHHQQLIPPFR
;
A
#
# COMPACT_ATOMS: atom_id res chain seq x y z
N MET A 1 -26.36 7.94 49.17
CA MET A 1 -25.31 8.52 48.32
C MET A 1 -24.14 7.56 48.34
N ALA A 2 -24.15 6.58 47.43
CA ALA A 2 -22.99 5.75 47.18
C ALA A 2 -22.19 6.47 46.09
N THR A 3 -20.98 6.89 46.42
CA THR A 3 -20.00 7.38 45.45
C THR A 3 -19.51 6.17 44.67
N ASP A 4 -19.99 6.07 43.44
CA ASP A 4 -19.53 5.13 42.43
C ASP A 4 -18.19 5.66 41.89
N GLU A 5 -17.09 5.42 42.62
CA GLU A 5 -15.75 5.56 42.05
C GLU A 5 -15.45 4.28 41.28
N ALA A 6 -15.56 4.37 39.95
CA ALA A 6 -15.04 3.36 39.04
C ALA A 6 -13.56 3.08 39.36
N PRO A 7 -13.10 1.81 39.31
CA PRO A 7 -11.71 1.49 39.62
C PRO A 7 -10.79 2.19 38.61
N LYS A 8 -9.82 2.96 39.13
CA LYS A 8 -8.70 3.47 38.34
C LYS A 8 -7.96 2.28 37.75
N ASP A 9 -7.97 2.12 36.42
CA ASP A 9 -7.11 1.16 35.74
C ASP A 9 -5.66 1.40 36.19
N MET A 10 -5.14 0.48 37.00
CA MET A 10 -3.80 0.56 37.56
C MET A 10 -2.85 0.00 36.50
N SER A 11 -2.28 0.89 35.68
CA SER A 11 -1.26 0.51 34.70
C SER A 11 -0.06 -0.14 35.42
N LEU A 12 0.39 -1.30 34.92
CA LEU A 12 1.61 -1.99 35.40
C LEU A 12 2.91 -1.28 34.95
N PHE A 13 2.81 -0.13 34.30
CA PHE A 13 3.96 0.62 33.82
C PHE A 13 4.83 1.07 35.00
N ASN A 14 6.11 0.69 34.95
CA ASN A 14 7.10 0.97 36.00
C ASN A 14 6.67 0.53 37.41
N ASP A 15 5.77 -0.45 37.50
CA ASP A 15 5.35 -1.04 38.75
C ASP A 15 6.25 -2.23 39.11
N PHE A 16 6.63 -2.34 40.38
CA PHE A 16 7.49 -3.41 40.85
C PHE A 16 6.75 -4.76 40.96
N THR A 17 5.43 -4.74 41.11
CA THR A 17 4.62 -5.93 41.35
C THR A 17 4.68 -6.86 40.15
N PHE A 18 5.20 -8.07 40.35
CA PHE A 18 5.44 -9.07 39.29
C PHE A 18 6.48 -8.68 38.24
N SER A 19 7.18 -7.56 38.40
CA SER A 19 8.30 -7.21 37.53
C SER A 19 9.38 -8.28 37.64
N ASP A 20 9.81 -8.79 36.50
CA ASP A 20 10.81 -9.85 36.38
C ASP A 20 12.06 -9.39 35.61
N ILE A 21 12.06 -8.16 35.10
CA ILE A 21 13.20 -7.55 34.43
C ILE A 21 13.25 -6.04 34.70
N LYS A 22 14.47 -5.52 34.86
CA LYS A 22 14.74 -4.08 34.92
C LYS A 22 15.32 -3.58 33.60
N ILE A 23 14.66 -2.62 32.97
CA ILE A 23 15.23 -1.93 31.80
C ILE A 23 16.06 -0.74 32.29
N ARG A 24 17.34 -0.67 31.91
CA ARG A 24 18.24 0.43 32.22
C ARG A 24 18.52 1.23 30.95
N GLN A 25 17.86 2.37 30.82
CA GLN A 25 18.10 3.27 29.71
C GLN A 25 19.31 4.16 30.03
N ILE A 26 20.33 4.10 29.19
CA ILE A 26 21.59 4.80 29.35
C ILE A 26 21.75 5.78 28.19
N CYS A 27 21.70 7.08 28.49
CA CYS A 27 21.85 8.15 27.50
C CYS A 27 22.69 9.29 28.10
N ASN A 28 23.71 9.76 27.37
CA ASN A 28 24.62 10.83 27.80
C ASN A 28 25.20 10.62 29.22
N GLY A 29 25.58 9.37 29.55
CA GLY A 29 26.13 9.00 30.85
C GLY A 29 25.14 9.00 32.01
N LYS A 30 23.84 9.26 31.77
CA LYS A 30 22.77 9.14 32.76
C LYS A 30 22.03 7.82 32.56
N THR A 31 21.64 7.19 33.66
CA THR A 31 20.85 5.95 33.66
C THR A 31 19.48 6.20 34.27
N LYS A 32 18.41 5.80 33.58
CA LYS A 32 17.05 5.74 34.10
C LYS A 32 16.59 4.28 34.12
N GLU A 33 16.05 3.84 35.25
CA GLU A 33 15.65 2.45 35.46
C GLU A 33 14.13 2.32 35.44
N TYR A 34 13.64 1.26 34.80
CA TYR A 34 12.24 0.91 34.73
C TYR A 34 12.00 -0.52 35.21
N TYR A 35 11.08 -0.70 36.15
CA TYR A 35 10.54 -2.02 36.45
C TYR A 35 9.65 -2.47 35.30
N SER A 36 9.90 -3.66 34.77
CA SER A 36 9.24 -4.15 33.57
C SER A 36 8.89 -5.63 33.65
N HIS A 37 8.03 -6.06 32.71
CA HIS A 37 7.46 -7.41 32.66
C HIS A 37 7.78 -8.05 31.32
N ARG A 38 8.60 -9.11 31.30
CA ARG A 38 9.01 -9.80 30.06
C ARG A 38 7.81 -10.21 29.23
N VAL A 39 6.74 -10.71 29.86
CA VAL A 39 5.53 -11.17 29.16
C VAL A 39 4.86 -10.05 28.36
N ILE A 40 4.79 -8.84 28.93
CA ILE A 40 4.17 -7.67 28.27
C ILE A 40 5.08 -7.20 27.12
N LEU A 41 6.37 -7.02 27.40
CA LEU A 41 7.37 -6.60 26.41
C LEU A 41 7.39 -7.55 25.19
N CYS A 42 7.51 -8.86 25.42
CA CYS A 42 7.59 -9.88 24.37
C CYS A 42 6.28 -10.02 23.58
N ARG A 43 5.14 -9.70 24.19
CA ARG A 43 3.84 -9.77 23.52
C ARG A 43 3.69 -8.66 22.49
N ARG A 44 4.19 -7.45 22.80
CA ARG A 44 3.96 -6.22 22.02
C ARG A 44 5.16 -5.76 21.20
N SER A 45 6.33 -6.35 21.39
CA SER A 45 7.55 -6.04 20.63
C SER A 45 8.25 -7.32 20.19
N ALA A 46 8.47 -7.46 18.88
CA ALA A 46 9.24 -8.60 18.37
C ALA A 46 10.73 -8.47 18.71
N TYR A 47 11.26 -7.24 18.83
CA TYR A 47 12.60 -6.99 19.33
C TYR A 47 12.78 -7.57 20.74
N PHE A 48 11.92 -7.18 21.70
CA PHE A 48 12.04 -7.67 23.08
C PHE A 48 11.78 -9.17 23.16
N ARG A 49 10.88 -9.73 22.35
CA ARG A 49 10.70 -11.18 22.26
C ARG A 49 12.01 -11.89 21.89
N LYS A 50 12.70 -11.40 20.86
CA LYS A 50 13.99 -11.97 20.42
C LYS A 50 15.08 -11.81 21.48
N ALA A 51 15.17 -10.63 22.10
CA ALA A 51 16.19 -10.33 23.11
C ALA A 51 16.00 -11.13 24.41
N LEU A 52 14.77 -11.26 24.90
CA LEU A 52 14.46 -11.79 26.22
C LEU A 52 14.07 -13.27 26.23
N MET A 53 13.70 -13.85 25.08
CA MET A 53 13.38 -15.28 24.96
C MET A 53 14.36 -16.05 24.06
N GLY A 54 15.35 -15.36 23.51
CA GLY A 54 16.39 -15.96 22.66
C GLY A 54 17.53 -16.58 23.45
N SER A 55 18.66 -16.76 22.78
CA SER A 55 19.91 -17.26 23.40
C SER A 55 20.88 -16.14 23.80
N PHE A 56 20.39 -14.90 23.86
CA PHE A 56 21.19 -13.74 24.25
C PHE A 56 21.34 -13.66 25.78
N LYS A 57 22.32 -12.89 26.26
CA LYS A 57 22.64 -12.82 27.70
C LYS A 57 21.45 -12.26 28.50
N GLU A 58 20.72 -11.36 27.87
CA GLU A 58 19.53 -10.66 28.34
C GLU A 58 18.38 -11.63 28.66
N ALA A 59 18.32 -12.80 28.01
CA ALA A 59 17.30 -13.82 28.29
C ALA A 59 17.44 -14.42 29.69
N SER A 60 18.65 -14.40 30.26
CA SER A 60 18.94 -14.92 31.61
C SER A 60 19.29 -13.83 32.63
N ALA A 61 19.32 -12.56 32.22
CA ALA A 61 19.70 -11.44 33.07
C ALA A 61 18.48 -10.78 33.72
N ASP A 62 18.63 -10.31 34.96
CA ASP A 62 17.59 -9.55 35.67
C ASP A 62 17.49 -8.08 35.21
N SER A 63 18.42 -7.65 34.36
CA SER A 63 18.41 -6.31 33.77
C SER A 63 18.86 -6.33 32.30
N MET A 64 18.32 -5.41 31.51
CA MET A 64 18.70 -5.16 30.13
C MET A 64 19.08 -3.70 29.94
N ASP A 65 20.20 -3.45 29.26
CA ASP A 65 20.69 -2.10 28.98
C ASP A 65 20.26 -1.66 27.59
N ILE A 66 19.71 -0.45 27.53
CA ILE A 66 19.34 0.23 26.30
C ILE A 66 20.20 1.48 26.18
N HIS A 67 20.90 1.64 25.06
CA HIS A 67 21.84 2.73 24.83
C HIS A 67 21.36 3.68 23.74
N ASP A 68 21.72 4.96 23.92
CA ASP A 68 21.69 6.03 22.90
C ASP A 68 20.29 6.40 22.37
N ASP A 69 19.22 5.86 22.94
CA ASP A 69 17.86 6.31 22.68
C ASP A 69 17.49 7.53 23.52
N ASN A 70 16.73 8.45 22.94
CA ASN A 70 16.20 9.61 23.66
C ASN A 70 15.31 9.13 24.84
N PRO A 71 15.57 9.60 26.08
CA PRO A 71 14.78 9.29 27.27
C PRO A 71 13.28 9.42 27.13
N ASP A 72 12.82 10.50 26.53
CA ASP A 72 11.41 10.83 26.46
C ASP A 72 10.70 9.97 25.41
N HIS A 73 11.32 9.77 24.25
CA HIS A 73 10.79 8.90 23.19
C HIS A 73 10.73 7.44 23.65
N PHE A 74 11.78 6.97 24.33
CA PHE A 74 11.83 5.59 24.83
C PHE A 74 10.79 5.34 25.91
N GLU A 75 10.62 6.27 26.85
CA GLU A 75 9.59 6.16 27.87
C GLU A 75 8.19 6.14 27.25
N ALA A 76 7.93 6.98 26.25
CA ALA A 76 6.66 7.01 25.55
C ALA A 76 6.35 5.69 24.84
N MET A 77 7.34 5.12 24.14
CA MET A 77 7.23 3.78 23.56
C MET A 77 6.97 2.71 24.63
N LEU A 78 7.70 2.76 25.75
CA LEU A 78 7.53 1.80 26.84
C LEU A 78 6.15 1.94 27.49
N ARG A 79 5.63 3.15 27.68
CA ARG A 79 4.25 3.38 28.15
C ARG A 79 3.23 2.82 27.17
N TYR A 80 3.41 3.07 25.87
CA TYR A 80 2.52 2.55 24.84
C TYR A 80 2.44 1.02 24.85
N ILE A 81 3.56 0.33 25.08
CA ILE A 81 3.58 -1.14 25.23
C ILE A 81 2.63 -1.62 26.36
N TYR A 82 2.43 -0.80 27.40
CA TYR A 82 1.59 -1.13 28.55
C TYR A 82 0.15 -0.62 28.43
N THR A 83 -0.06 0.52 27.78
CA THR A 83 -1.35 1.23 27.81
C THR A 83 -2.05 1.29 26.45
N GLU A 84 -1.32 1.06 25.35
CA GLU A 84 -1.74 1.27 23.96
C GLU A 84 -2.18 2.72 23.68
N LYS A 85 -1.75 3.67 24.53
CA LYS A 85 -2.07 5.09 24.41
C LYS A 85 -0.82 5.88 24.06
N PHE A 86 -0.94 6.76 23.07
CA PHE A 86 0.13 7.68 22.70
C PHE A 86 0.17 8.82 23.72
N GLU A 87 1.08 8.73 24.69
CA GLU A 87 1.26 9.72 25.76
C GLU A 87 2.50 10.58 25.51
N LEU A 88 2.41 11.86 25.86
CA LEU A 88 3.43 12.87 25.59
C LEU A 88 4.28 13.17 26.82
N ALA A 89 5.52 13.58 26.58
CA ALA A 89 6.38 14.14 27.63
C ALA A 89 5.88 15.55 28.00
N LEU A 90 5.62 15.77 29.28
CA LEU A 90 4.92 16.97 29.79
C LEU A 90 5.76 18.25 29.80
N ASP A 91 7.08 18.16 29.55
CA ASP A 91 8.02 19.27 29.77
C ASP A 91 8.64 19.84 28.47
N ALA A 92 8.03 19.59 27.31
CA ALA A 92 8.57 19.96 26.01
C ALA A 92 7.85 21.18 25.37
N SER A 93 8.52 21.85 24.43
CA SER A 93 7.89 22.98 23.71
C SER A 93 6.75 22.49 22.81
N ALA A 94 5.79 23.36 22.48
CA ALA A 94 4.69 23.02 21.56
C ALA A 94 5.18 22.49 20.20
N PHE A 95 6.29 23.04 19.68
CA PHE A 95 6.91 22.55 18.44
C PHE A 95 7.50 21.15 18.63
N GLU A 96 8.24 20.95 19.72
CA GLU A 96 8.83 19.65 20.05
C GLU A 96 7.74 18.57 20.14
N MET A 97 6.69 18.82 20.94
CA MET A 97 5.59 17.88 21.14
C MET A 97 4.80 17.59 19.86
N SER A 98 4.59 18.61 19.01
CA SER A 98 3.76 18.45 17.81
C SER A 98 4.52 17.83 16.63
N PHE A 99 5.85 17.95 16.59
CA PHE A 99 6.62 17.60 15.40
C PHE A 99 7.80 16.68 15.67
N LEU A 100 8.70 17.02 16.60
CA LEU A 100 9.93 16.26 16.81
C LEU A 100 9.70 14.99 17.66
N PHE A 101 8.84 15.08 18.67
CA PHE A 101 8.51 13.95 19.52
C PHE A 101 7.82 12.81 18.75
N PRO A 102 6.80 13.04 17.91
CA PRO A 102 6.22 11.99 17.09
C PRO A 102 7.22 11.37 16.10
N ILE A 103 8.12 12.17 15.52
CA ILE A 103 9.21 11.65 14.66
C ILE A 103 10.09 10.68 15.45
N GLY A 104 10.54 11.09 16.64
CA GLY A 104 11.39 10.26 17.48
C GLY A 104 10.73 8.97 17.93
N VAL A 105 9.46 9.03 18.33
CA VAL A 105 8.69 7.83 18.70
C VAL A 105 8.47 6.91 17.50
N TYR A 106 8.23 7.44 16.30
CA TYR A 106 8.12 6.65 15.08
C TYR A 106 9.41 5.86 14.79
N ILE A 107 10.57 6.51 14.93
CA ILE A 107 11.89 5.86 14.76
C ILE A 107 12.06 4.71 15.76
N LEU A 108 11.68 4.91 17.03
CA LEU A 108 11.76 3.85 18.04
C LEU A 108 10.75 2.74 17.81
N ALA A 109 9.54 3.06 17.32
CA ALA A 109 8.54 2.07 16.98
C ALA A 109 9.06 1.06 15.96
N ASP A 110 9.78 1.54 14.94
CA ASP A 110 10.44 0.69 13.94
C ASP A 110 11.63 -0.07 14.56
N LYS A 111 12.54 0.63 15.25
CA LYS A 111 13.72 0.02 15.90
C LYS A 111 13.37 -1.14 16.84
N TYR A 112 12.30 -0.99 17.61
CA TYR A 112 11.83 -1.96 18.59
C TYR A 112 10.70 -2.86 18.08
N ASP A 113 10.29 -2.72 16.82
CA ASP A 113 9.22 -3.51 16.20
C ASP A 113 7.96 -3.57 17.08
N VAL A 114 7.44 -2.38 17.43
CA VAL A 114 6.26 -2.18 18.29
C VAL A 114 5.04 -1.95 17.42
N GLU A 115 4.17 -2.96 17.35
CA GLU A 115 2.98 -2.96 16.50
C GLU A 115 2.00 -1.82 16.88
N GLY A 116 1.62 -1.03 15.88
CA GLY A 116 0.63 0.06 15.96
C GLY A 116 1.19 1.42 16.38
N LEU A 117 2.35 1.47 17.05
CA LEU A 117 2.91 2.72 17.56
C LEU A 117 3.35 3.68 16.43
N GLY A 118 3.86 3.13 15.32
CA GLY A 118 4.25 3.92 14.16
C GLY A 118 3.06 4.69 13.55
N GLU A 119 1.92 4.02 13.40
CA GLU A 119 0.70 4.66 12.91
C GLU A 119 0.20 5.76 13.85
N GLU A 120 0.21 5.52 15.16
CA GLU A 120 -0.16 6.54 16.15
C GLU A 120 0.75 7.77 16.09
N ALA A 121 2.06 7.56 15.98
CA ALA A 121 3.02 8.65 15.84
C ALA A 121 2.76 9.51 14.59
N VAL A 122 2.45 8.89 13.45
CA VAL A 122 2.11 9.60 12.20
C VAL A 122 0.83 10.44 12.36
N GLN A 123 -0.18 9.92 13.06
CA GLN A 123 -1.43 10.65 13.31
C GLN A 123 -1.22 11.89 14.19
N HIS A 124 -0.35 11.78 15.19
CA HIS A 124 -0.07 12.88 16.12
C HIS A 124 0.87 13.95 15.53
N PHE A 125 1.58 13.65 14.44
CA PHE A 125 2.43 14.63 13.75
C PHE A 125 1.63 15.82 13.19
N GLY A 126 1.91 17.02 13.73
CA GLY A 126 1.32 18.29 13.33
C GLY A 126 -0.18 18.43 13.66
N CYS A 127 -0.73 17.55 14.51
CA CYS A 127 -2.16 17.54 14.84
C CYS A 127 -2.61 18.86 15.53
N LYS A 128 -3.84 19.30 15.25
CA LYS A 128 -4.44 20.52 15.78
C LYS A 128 -4.90 20.39 17.24
N GLU A 129 -5.32 19.20 17.65
CA GLU A 129 -5.75 18.91 19.03
C GLU A 129 -4.65 19.28 20.04
N TRP A 130 -3.39 19.09 19.65
CA TRP A 130 -2.24 19.39 20.50
C TRP A 130 -1.82 20.87 20.53
N ARG A 131 -2.22 21.68 19.53
CA ARG A 131 -1.94 23.13 19.50
C ARG A 131 -2.72 23.91 20.56
N CYS A 132 -3.78 23.31 21.12
CA CYS A 132 -4.74 23.99 21.98
C CYS A 132 -4.60 23.68 23.47
N LEU A 133 -3.80 22.67 23.87
CA LEU A 133 -3.75 22.18 25.25
C LEU A 133 -3.09 23.14 26.26
N GLU A 134 -2.32 24.14 25.81
CA GLU A 134 -1.67 25.11 26.70
C GLU A 134 -1.88 26.58 26.32
N GLY A 135 -2.81 26.90 25.41
CA GLY A 135 -3.03 28.29 24.97
C GLY A 135 -1.80 28.95 24.33
N THR A 136 -0.77 28.17 24.00
CA THR A 136 0.50 28.64 23.45
C THR A 136 0.58 28.34 21.95
N CYS A 137 0.30 29.40 21.21
CA CYS A 137 0.73 29.73 19.85
C CYS A 137 0.23 28.87 18.68
N ASP A 138 -0.68 29.51 17.95
CA ASP A 138 -0.96 29.37 16.51
C ASP A 138 0.26 29.80 15.65
N ARG A 139 1.49 29.47 16.09
CA ARG A 139 2.71 29.85 15.37
C ARG A 139 2.87 28.91 14.19
N THR A 140 2.83 29.47 13.00
CA THR A 140 3.21 28.77 11.78
C THR A 140 4.69 28.35 11.86
N PRO A 141 5.02 27.08 11.54
CA PRO A 141 6.40 26.64 11.49
C PRO A 141 7.25 27.50 10.54
N THR A 142 8.48 27.74 10.95
CA THR A 142 9.47 28.59 10.29
C THR A 142 10.49 27.77 9.50
N PRO A 143 11.28 28.36 8.58
CA PRO A 143 12.31 27.61 7.85
C PRO A 143 13.26 26.78 8.73
N PRO A 144 13.74 27.25 9.90
CA PRO A 144 14.52 26.41 10.83
C PRO A 144 13.74 25.22 11.41
N ASP A 145 12.42 25.38 11.59
CA ASP A 145 11.55 24.30 12.07
C ASP A 145 11.45 23.20 11.00
N ALA A 146 11.34 23.57 9.71
CA ALA A 146 11.38 22.62 8.60
C ALA A 146 12.70 21.84 8.57
N VAL A 147 13.82 22.54 8.71
CA VAL A 147 15.15 21.93 8.79
C VAL A 147 15.17 20.90 9.93
N SER A 148 14.69 21.27 11.12
CA SER A 148 14.68 20.38 12.29
C SER A 148 13.85 19.12 12.08
N MET A 149 12.64 19.24 11.51
CA MET A 149 11.79 18.08 11.20
C MET A 149 12.44 17.14 10.18
N ILE A 150 12.99 17.71 9.10
CA ILE A 150 13.63 16.94 8.03
C ILE A 150 14.88 16.24 8.57
N GLN A 151 15.72 16.93 9.34
CA GLN A 151 16.92 16.34 9.93
C GLN A 151 16.58 15.21 10.91
N ALA A 152 15.63 15.46 11.83
CA ALA A 152 15.23 14.49 12.84
C ALA A 152 14.80 13.15 12.23
N TYR A 153 14.13 13.18 11.07
CA TYR A 153 13.72 11.96 10.38
C TYR A 153 14.80 11.43 9.44
N TYR A 154 15.22 12.21 8.43
CA TYR A 154 16.00 11.70 7.30
C TYR A 154 17.49 11.47 7.60
N GLU A 155 18.03 11.98 8.72
CA GLU A 155 19.38 11.58 9.18
C GLU A 155 19.40 10.14 9.71
N THR A 156 18.28 9.68 10.27
CA THR A 156 18.16 8.32 10.84
C THR A 156 17.52 7.37 9.84
N CYS A 157 16.39 7.77 9.26
CA CYS A 157 15.59 7.01 8.33
C CYS A 157 15.87 7.49 6.90
N ASN A 158 16.82 6.85 6.24
CA ASN A 158 17.17 7.14 4.85
C ASN A 158 16.37 6.27 3.86
N ILE A 159 15.04 6.26 3.99
CA ILE A 159 14.11 5.51 3.14
C ILE A 159 13.01 6.45 2.63
N ALA A 160 12.56 6.26 1.39
CA ALA A 160 11.38 6.94 0.83
C ALA A 160 10.16 6.05 1.00
N ASP A 161 8.99 6.65 0.78
CA ASP A 161 7.70 5.99 0.87
C ASP A 161 7.42 5.42 2.27
N SER A 162 8.04 6.05 3.27
CA SER A 162 7.69 5.81 4.66
C SER A 162 6.49 6.67 5.04
N LYS A 163 5.63 6.16 5.92
CA LYS A 163 4.44 6.91 6.36
C LYS A 163 4.81 8.24 7.01
N MET A 164 5.90 8.28 7.80
CA MET A 164 6.38 9.51 8.44
C MET A 164 7.06 10.46 7.44
N GLY A 165 7.91 9.96 6.54
CA GLY A 165 8.57 10.77 5.53
C GLY A 165 7.57 11.45 4.60
N PHE A 166 6.59 10.70 4.10
CA PHE A 166 5.44 11.23 3.35
C PHE A 166 4.67 12.29 4.15
N ARG A 167 4.41 12.03 5.43
CA ARG A 167 3.67 12.97 6.31
C ARG A 167 4.43 14.29 6.51
N ILE A 168 5.75 14.24 6.68
CA ILE A 168 6.62 15.43 6.79
C ILE A 168 6.59 16.21 5.46
N ALA A 169 6.78 15.52 4.33
CA ALA A 169 6.77 16.12 3.01
C ALA A 169 5.45 16.84 2.70
N ALA A 170 4.32 16.17 2.91
CA ALA A 170 2.98 16.74 2.77
C ALA A 170 2.79 17.97 3.68
N PHE A 171 3.24 17.90 4.94
CA PHE A 171 3.12 19.03 5.86
C PHE A 171 3.89 20.26 5.37
N VAL A 172 5.14 20.07 4.92
CA VAL A 172 6.00 21.14 4.39
C VAL A 172 5.38 21.79 3.16
N LEU A 173 4.88 21.00 2.20
CA LEU A 173 4.23 21.53 1.00
C LEU A 173 2.96 22.34 1.32
N SER A 174 2.11 21.78 2.19
CA SER A 174 0.79 22.35 2.46
C SER A 174 0.83 23.57 3.39
N HIS A 175 1.80 23.65 4.30
CA HIS A 175 1.82 24.68 5.36
C HIS A 175 3.01 25.65 5.28
N MET A 176 4.02 25.39 4.44
CA MET A 176 5.26 26.17 4.43
C MET A 176 5.60 26.75 3.04
N LYS A 177 4.61 27.32 2.35
CA LYS A 177 4.74 27.85 0.97
C LYS A 177 5.86 28.88 0.77
N THR A 178 6.22 29.65 1.80
CA THR A 178 7.34 30.59 1.76
C THR A 178 8.70 29.88 1.83
N PHE A 179 8.77 28.78 2.59
CA PHE A 179 9.96 27.95 2.70
C PHE A 179 10.31 27.25 1.38
N LEU A 180 9.31 26.83 0.59
CA LEU A 180 9.53 26.20 -0.72
C LEU A 180 10.33 27.08 -1.70
N ARG A 181 10.29 28.40 -1.53
CA ARG A 181 11.05 29.37 -2.33
C ARG A 181 12.39 29.76 -1.69
N HIS A 182 12.67 29.24 -0.49
CA HIS A 182 13.85 29.59 0.29
C HIS A 182 15.08 28.75 -0.15
N PRO A 183 16.29 29.33 -0.20
CA PRO A 183 17.50 28.58 -0.57
C PRO A 183 17.75 27.32 0.27
N LEU A 184 17.35 27.35 1.54
CA LEU A 184 17.48 26.18 2.44
C LEU A 184 16.67 24.98 1.96
N PHE A 185 15.51 25.18 1.33
CA PHE A 185 14.72 24.06 0.80
C PHE A 185 15.48 23.31 -0.29
N ARG A 186 16.12 24.06 -1.21
CA ARG A 186 17.01 23.46 -2.23
C ARG A 186 18.16 22.69 -1.60
N ASN A 187 18.76 23.23 -0.54
CA ASN A 187 19.86 22.55 0.16
C ASN A 187 19.39 21.24 0.80
N LEU A 188 18.21 21.23 1.44
CA LEU A 188 17.66 20.01 2.06
C LEU A 188 17.29 18.95 1.02
N ILE A 189 16.69 19.33 -0.11
CA ILE A 189 16.41 18.40 -1.22
C ILE A 189 17.70 17.73 -1.71
N LEU A 190 18.79 18.50 -1.84
CA LEU A 190 20.07 17.96 -2.29
C LEU A 190 20.77 17.11 -1.23
N GLN A 191 20.61 17.48 0.04
CA GLN A 191 21.22 16.79 1.17
C GLN A 191 20.50 15.48 1.52
N TYR A 192 19.17 15.45 1.37
CA TYR A 192 18.31 14.31 1.70
C TYR A 192 17.51 13.88 0.44
N PRO A 193 18.09 13.05 -0.45
CA PRO A 193 17.40 12.61 -1.67
C PRO A 193 16.07 11.92 -1.41
N MET A 194 15.95 11.18 -0.30
CA MET A 194 14.70 10.49 0.05
C MET A 194 13.59 11.46 0.45
N PHE A 195 13.94 12.60 1.07
CA PHE A 195 13.00 13.70 1.27
C PHE A 195 12.53 14.30 -0.06
N ALA A 196 13.43 14.43 -1.04
CA ALA A 196 13.05 14.89 -2.38
C ALA A 196 12.07 13.91 -3.05
N THR A 197 12.29 12.60 -2.89
CA THR A 197 11.35 11.58 -3.37
C THR A 197 10.00 11.70 -2.67
N ASP A 198 9.96 11.80 -1.34
CA ASP A 198 8.70 11.94 -0.60
C ASP A 198 7.96 13.24 -0.95
N ILE A 199 8.66 14.34 -1.25
CA ILE A 199 8.07 15.58 -1.78
C ILE A 199 7.43 15.37 -3.16
N LEU A 200 8.08 14.60 -4.05
CA LEU A 200 7.52 14.28 -5.36
C LEU A 200 6.26 13.40 -5.25
N LEU A 201 6.19 12.58 -4.21
CA LEU A 201 5.06 11.68 -3.95
C LEU A 201 3.93 12.34 -3.15
N SER A 202 4.19 13.40 -2.37
CA SER A 202 3.17 14.02 -1.51
C SER A 202 2.33 15.09 -2.23
N GLU A 203 1.06 14.78 -2.52
CA GLU A 203 -0.02 15.74 -2.84
C GLU A 203 0.20 16.67 -4.05
N LEU A 204 1.11 16.33 -4.97
CA LEU A 204 1.30 17.10 -6.20
C LEU A 204 0.28 16.75 -7.31
N PHE A 205 -0.64 15.81 -7.07
CA PHE A 205 -1.67 15.49 -8.06
C PHE A 205 -2.54 16.70 -8.35
N ASN A 206 -2.51 17.14 -9.61
CA ASN A 206 -3.24 18.31 -10.08
C ASN A 206 -2.94 19.60 -9.29
N ASP A 207 -1.76 19.69 -8.67
CA ASP A 207 -1.30 20.90 -8.00
C ASP A 207 -0.42 21.74 -8.94
N ALA A 208 -0.60 23.06 -8.90
CA ALA A 208 0.14 23.98 -9.76
C ALA A 208 1.56 24.28 -9.25
N THR A 209 1.89 23.91 -8.01
CA THR A 209 3.20 24.15 -7.40
C THR A 209 4.23 23.24 -8.08
N PHE A 210 5.19 23.84 -8.77
CA PHE A 210 6.22 23.16 -9.57
C PHE A 210 5.74 22.46 -10.85
N SER A 211 4.45 22.57 -11.18
CA SER A 211 3.93 22.09 -12.46
C SER A 211 4.64 22.78 -13.62
N ASP A 212 5.17 21.96 -14.53
CA ASP A 212 5.90 22.36 -15.74
C ASP A 212 5.20 21.85 -17.01
N ILE A 213 4.01 21.26 -16.86
CA ILE A 213 3.15 20.84 -17.96
C ILE A 213 1.66 20.83 -17.57
N THR A 214 0.82 21.28 -18.50
CA THR A 214 -0.63 21.11 -18.45
C THR A 214 -1.05 19.94 -19.34
N ILE A 215 -1.71 18.94 -18.77
CA ILE A 215 -2.35 17.87 -19.54
C ILE A 215 -3.79 18.28 -19.86
N ARG A 216 -4.16 18.28 -21.15
CA ARG A 216 -5.52 18.51 -21.62
C ARG A 216 -6.14 17.19 -22.05
N GLN A 217 -6.93 16.58 -21.18
CA GLN A 217 -7.69 15.38 -21.49
C GLN A 217 -8.95 15.77 -22.26
N ILE A 218 -9.08 15.28 -23.49
CA ILE A 218 -10.17 15.56 -24.41
C ILE A 218 -10.96 14.27 -24.64
N TYR A 219 -12.17 14.20 -24.11
CA TYR A 219 -13.06 13.05 -24.28
C TYR A 219 -14.45 13.51 -24.73
N LYS A 220 -14.90 13.02 -25.89
CA LYS A 220 -16.19 13.38 -26.50
C LYS A 220 -16.43 14.90 -26.56
N GLY A 221 -15.38 15.67 -26.89
CA GLY A 221 -15.42 17.13 -27.00
C GLY A 221 -15.34 17.90 -25.66
N LYS A 222 -15.37 17.21 -24.52
CA LYS A 222 -15.13 17.82 -23.20
C LYS A 222 -13.64 17.85 -22.91
N VAL A 223 -13.13 18.98 -22.42
CA VAL A 223 -11.74 19.15 -22.01
C VAL A 223 -11.66 19.23 -20.49
N THR A 224 -10.81 18.39 -19.89
CA THR A 224 -10.40 18.46 -18.48
C THR A 224 -8.90 18.76 -18.43
N GLU A 225 -8.49 19.76 -17.67
CA GLU A 225 -7.08 20.15 -17.56
C GLU A 225 -6.50 19.69 -16.22
N TYR A 226 -5.25 19.21 -16.27
CA TYR A 226 -4.49 18.80 -15.09
C TYR A 226 -3.15 19.56 -15.05
N ALA A 227 -2.83 20.16 -13.91
CA ALA A 227 -1.46 20.57 -13.61
C ALA A 227 -0.62 19.32 -13.30
N ALA A 228 0.54 19.19 -13.93
CA ALA A 228 1.36 18.00 -13.75
C ALA A 228 2.85 18.30 -13.87
N HIS A 229 3.64 17.29 -13.49
CA HIS A 229 5.08 17.39 -13.35
C HIS A 229 5.74 16.43 -14.31
N LYS A 230 6.48 16.94 -15.30
CA LYS A 230 7.18 16.13 -16.32
C LYS A 230 8.03 15.05 -15.67
N ALA A 231 8.74 15.38 -14.59
CA ALA A 231 9.56 14.42 -13.85
C ALA A 231 8.76 13.23 -13.29
N VAL A 232 7.58 13.46 -12.71
CA VAL A 232 6.71 12.40 -12.17
C VAL A 232 6.16 11.54 -13.30
N LEU A 233 5.61 12.18 -14.35
CA LEU A 233 5.03 11.49 -15.51
C LEU A 233 6.06 10.61 -16.23
N CYS A 234 7.26 11.14 -16.51
CA CYS A 234 8.31 10.41 -17.20
C CYS A 234 8.85 9.25 -16.35
N THR A 235 8.90 9.41 -15.02
CA THR A 235 9.32 8.31 -14.13
C THR A 235 8.33 7.15 -14.17
N CYS A 236 7.03 7.45 -14.27
CA CYS A 236 5.98 6.43 -14.21
C CYS A 236 5.62 5.81 -15.56
N SER A 237 5.95 6.48 -16.68
CA SER A 237 5.53 6.10 -18.02
C SER A 237 6.61 6.37 -19.07
N VAL A 238 6.97 5.31 -19.80
CA VAL A 238 7.89 5.41 -20.94
C VAL A 238 7.26 6.21 -22.07
N TRP A 239 5.94 6.10 -22.27
CA TRP A 239 5.21 6.91 -23.24
C TRP A 239 5.38 8.41 -22.95
N PHE A 240 5.14 8.84 -21.70
CA PHE A 240 5.33 10.24 -21.31
C PHE A 240 6.80 10.67 -21.43
N THR A 241 7.75 9.80 -21.08
CA THR A 241 9.17 10.07 -21.32
C THR A 241 9.43 10.41 -22.78
N ASN A 242 8.96 9.57 -23.70
CA ASN A 242 9.17 9.76 -25.13
C ASN A 242 8.46 11.02 -25.64
N ALA A 243 7.23 11.27 -25.18
CA ALA A 243 6.44 12.44 -25.59
C ALA A 243 7.03 13.77 -25.07
N LEU A 244 7.54 13.80 -23.83
CA LEU A 244 7.90 15.03 -23.13
C LEU A 244 9.40 15.34 -23.13
N THR A 245 10.25 14.41 -23.56
CA THR A 245 11.71 14.61 -23.63
C THR A 245 12.28 14.45 -25.04
N GLY A 246 11.47 14.00 -26.01
CA GLY A 246 11.86 13.84 -27.41
C GLY A 246 11.96 15.16 -28.18
N GLY A 247 12.41 15.07 -29.44
CA GLY A 247 12.51 16.22 -30.37
C GLY A 247 11.19 16.68 -31.00
N PHE A 248 10.05 16.19 -30.50
CA PHE A 248 8.71 16.58 -30.95
C PHE A 248 8.27 17.88 -30.28
N LEU A 249 7.20 18.51 -30.78
CA LEU A 249 6.70 19.79 -30.27
C LEU A 249 6.40 19.73 -28.77
N GLU A 250 5.86 18.60 -28.33
CA GLU A 250 5.50 18.26 -26.95
C GLU A 250 6.69 18.28 -25.99
N GLY A 251 7.90 17.98 -26.47
CA GLY A 251 9.12 18.03 -25.65
C GLY A 251 9.46 19.45 -25.19
N SER A 252 9.16 20.44 -26.03
CA SER A 252 9.34 21.87 -25.72
C SER A 252 8.06 22.58 -25.26
N ALA A 253 6.91 21.92 -25.36
CA ALA A 253 5.62 22.48 -25.00
C ALA A 253 5.39 22.47 -23.48
N SER A 254 4.58 23.42 -23.03
CA SER A 254 4.01 23.48 -21.67
C SER A 254 2.65 22.79 -21.58
N THR A 255 2.16 22.19 -22.67
CA THR A 255 0.83 21.59 -22.76
C THR A 255 0.88 20.33 -23.62
N ILE A 256 0.14 19.30 -23.24
CA ILE A 256 -0.04 18.09 -24.04
C ILE A 256 -1.53 17.71 -24.11
N ASP A 257 -2.01 17.39 -25.31
CA ASP A 257 -3.39 16.92 -25.53
C ASP A 257 -3.42 15.39 -25.46
N ILE A 258 -4.28 14.85 -24.59
CA ILE A 258 -4.60 13.42 -24.49
C ILE A 258 -6.01 13.22 -25.01
N ARG A 259 -6.23 12.28 -25.93
CA ARG A 259 -7.52 12.09 -26.61
C ARG A 259 -8.03 10.67 -26.43
N ASP A 260 -9.36 10.57 -26.39
CA ASP A 260 -10.13 9.32 -26.45
C ASP A 260 -9.94 8.33 -25.30
N ASP A 261 -9.20 8.73 -24.24
CA ASP A 261 -9.11 7.97 -22.99
C ASP A 261 -10.31 8.25 -22.10
N ASP A 262 -10.87 7.19 -21.51
CA ASP A 262 -11.94 7.30 -20.53
C ASP A 262 -11.52 8.23 -19.37
N PRO A 263 -12.32 9.25 -19.02
CA PRO A 263 -11.87 10.29 -18.13
C PRO A 263 -11.63 9.80 -16.70
N ASP A 264 -12.40 8.82 -16.23
CA ASP A 264 -12.33 8.30 -14.88
C ASP A 264 -11.16 7.31 -14.75
N VAL A 265 -10.95 6.46 -15.75
CA VAL A 265 -9.80 5.54 -15.80
C VAL A 265 -8.49 6.33 -15.94
N PHE A 266 -8.45 7.37 -16.77
CA PHE A 266 -7.27 8.24 -16.90
C PHE A 266 -6.98 9.01 -15.63
N ARG A 267 -8.02 9.53 -14.94
CA ARG A 267 -7.85 10.15 -13.62
C ARG A 267 -7.25 9.15 -12.63
N MET A 268 -7.74 7.92 -12.59
CA MET A 268 -7.20 6.87 -11.72
C MET A 268 -5.71 6.56 -12.02
N MET A 269 -5.30 6.53 -13.30
CA MET A 269 -3.88 6.42 -13.67
C MET A 269 -3.07 7.60 -13.15
N MET A 270 -3.58 8.82 -13.32
CA MET A 270 -2.88 10.02 -12.89
C MET A 270 -2.76 10.08 -11.36
N GLU A 271 -3.82 9.78 -10.61
CA GLU A 271 -3.77 9.67 -9.14
C GLU A 271 -2.71 8.66 -8.72
N PHE A 272 -2.64 7.49 -9.36
CA PHE A 272 -1.60 6.50 -9.08
C PHE A 272 -0.18 7.01 -9.34
N PHE A 273 0.07 7.83 -10.37
CA PHE A 273 1.42 8.35 -10.63
C PHE A 273 1.95 9.27 -9.52
N TYR A 274 1.07 9.85 -8.70
CA TYR A 274 1.46 10.66 -7.56
C TYR A 274 1.39 9.88 -6.24
N ASP A 275 0.31 9.14 -6.03
CA ASP A 275 0.05 8.46 -4.75
C ASP A 275 0.74 7.09 -4.66
N MET A 276 1.15 6.52 -5.79
CA MET A 276 1.71 5.16 -5.93
C MET A 276 0.82 4.03 -5.36
N GLU A 277 -0.44 4.35 -5.07
CA GLU A 277 -1.42 3.44 -4.48
C GLU A 277 -2.76 3.50 -5.24
N LEU A 278 -3.44 2.36 -5.33
CA LEU A 278 -4.81 2.27 -5.84
C LEU A 278 -5.77 2.00 -4.69
N LYS A 279 -6.83 2.80 -4.61
CA LYS A 279 -7.91 2.63 -3.63
C LYS A 279 -8.65 1.32 -3.91
N ILE A 280 -8.69 0.42 -2.94
CA ILE A 280 -9.39 -0.86 -3.05
C ILE A 280 -10.80 -0.72 -2.48
N PRO A 281 -11.85 -0.93 -3.29
CA PRO A 281 -13.23 -0.82 -2.84
C PRO A 281 -13.57 -1.92 -1.83
N ALA A 282 -14.40 -1.58 -0.84
CA ALA A 282 -14.91 -2.56 0.12
C ALA A 282 -15.87 -3.52 -0.60
N ILE A 283 -15.66 -4.82 -0.39
CA ILE A 283 -16.54 -5.85 -0.96
C ILE A 283 -17.92 -5.73 -0.28
N PRO A 284 -19.02 -5.61 -1.04
CA PRO A 284 -20.35 -5.50 -0.47
C PRO A 284 -20.69 -6.67 0.45
N THR A 285 -21.27 -6.38 1.62
CA THR A 285 -21.68 -7.42 2.60
C THR A 285 -23.19 -7.65 2.63
N THR A 286 -23.96 -6.85 1.90
CA THR A 286 -25.43 -6.90 1.83
C THR A 286 -25.88 -7.05 0.37
N ASP A 287 -27.15 -7.43 0.16
CA ASP A 287 -27.76 -7.70 -1.15
C ASP A 287 -27.98 -6.45 -2.03
N GLN A 288 -27.02 -5.52 -2.10
CA GLN A 288 -26.99 -4.52 -3.17
C GLN A 288 -26.94 -5.21 -4.55
N PRO A 289 -27.43 -4.57 -5.63
CA PRO A 289 -27.37 -5.15 -6.97
C PRO A 289 -25.91 -5.44 -7.34
N ARG A 290 -25.55 -6.73 -7.30
CA ARG A 290 -24.16 -7.20 -7.33
C ARG A 290 -23.49 -6.99 -8.69
N SER A 291 -24.29 -6.83 -9.75
CA SER A 291 -23.83 -6.46 -11.10
C SER A 291 -23.19 -5.08 -11.15
N ASP A 292 -23.68 -4.15 -10.32
CA ASP A 292 -23.24 -2.75 -10.36
C ASP A 292 -21.87 -2.63 -9.69
N TYR A 293 -21.61 -3.42 -8.64
CA TYR A 293 -20.26 -3.51 -8.05
C TYR A 293 -19.20 -3.93 -9.07
N PHE A 294 -19.45 -4.98 -9.87
CA PHE A 294 -18.46 -5.38 -10.88
C PHE A 294 -18.23 -4.27 -11.90
N LYS A 295 -19.29 -3.66 -12.40
CA LYS A 295 -19.23 -2.61 -13.42
C LYS A 295 -18.54 -1.34 -12.92
N ASP A 296 -18.90 -0.91 -11.72
CA ASP A 296 -18.50 0.41 -11.22
C ASP A 296 -17.20 0.36 -10.41
N GLU A 297 -16.88 -0.78 -9.78
CA GLU A 297 -15.76 -0.89 -8.83
C GLU A 297 -14.66 -1.86 -9.27
N VAL A 298 -14.97 -2.90 -10.07
CA VAL A 298 -14.00 -3.95 -10.46
C VAL A 298 -13.48 -3.76 -11.89
N ILE A 299 -14.37 -3.58 -12.86
CA ILE A 299 -14.04 -3.37 -14.28
C ILE A 299 -13.10 -2.18 -14.50
N PRO A 300 -13.18 -1.05 -13.77
CA PRO A 300 -12.22 0.03 -13.91
C PRO A 300 -10.76 -0.40 -13.74
N PHE A 301 -10.45 -1.41 -12.90
CA PHE A 301 -9.09 -1.94 -12.79
C PHE A 301 -8.63 -2.71 -14.04
N ILE A 302 -9.56 -3.35 -14.75
CA ILE A 302 -9.28 -4.00 -16.04
C ILE A 302 -8.95 -2.94 -17.09
N HIS A 303 -9.81 -1.92 -17.21
CA HIS A 303 -9.58 -0.80 -18.13
C HIS A 303 -8.29 -0.04 -17.79
N LEU A 304 -8.00 0.15 -16.49
CA LEU A 304 -6.75 0.78 -16.04
C LEU A 304 -5.52 -0.03 -16.44
N CYS A 305 -5.60 -1.36 -16.40
CA CYS A 305 -4.51 -2.22 -16.85
C CYS A 305 -4.26 -2.08 -18.37
N ALA A 306 -5.33 -2.00 -19.17
CA ALA A 306 -5.22 -1.75 -20.61
C ALA A 306 -4.66 -0.34 -20.91
N LEU A 307 -5.14 0.67 -20.16
CA LEU A 307 -4.61 2.03 -20.25
C LEU A 307 -3.12 2.08 -19.88
N ALA A 308 -2.72 1.41 -18.80
CA ALA A 308 -1.32 1.33 -18.39
C ALA A 308 -0.42 0.72 -19.47
N GLU A 309 -0.92 -0.25 -20.24
CA GLU A 309 -0.20 -0.81 -21.39
C GLU A 309 -0.07 0.21 -22.53
N LYS A 310 -1.14 0.94 -22.86
CA LYS A 310 -1.13 2.04 -23.84
C LYS A 310 -0.04 3.09 -23.51
N TYR A 311 0.13 3.38 -22.23
CA TYR A 311 1.11 4.37 -21.74
C TYR A 311 2.48 3.77 -21.35
N ASP A 312 2.71 2.46 -21.56
CA ASP A 312 3.90 1.72 -21.10
C ASP A 312 4.26 2.06 -19.62
N ALA A 313 3.24 1.99 -18.76
CA ALA A 313 3.32 2.22 -17.32
C ALA A 313 3.32 0.88 -16.57
N ARG A 314 4.45 0.16 -16.63
CA ARG A 314 4.57 -1.23 -16.16
C ARG A 314 4.24 -1.44 -14.68
N ILE A 315 4.55 -0.46 -13.83
CA ILE A 315 4.26 -0.52 -12.39
C ILE A 315 2.75 -0.46 -12.19
N LEU A 316 2.07 0.50 -12.84
CA LEU A 316 0.61 0.62 -12.80
C LEU A 316 -0.08 -0.65 -13.34
N GLN A 317 0.42 -1.22 -14.44
CA GLN A 317 -0.13 -2.46 -15.00
C GLN A 317 -0.16 -3.61 -13.96
N ARG A 318 0.93 -3.78 -13.20
CA ARG A 318 0.99 -4.78 -12.11
C ARG A 318 0.09 -4.40 -10.94
N SER A 319 0.07 -3.13 -10.55
CA SER A 319 -0.77 -2.63 -9.45
C SER A 319 -2.26 -2.80 -9.76
N ALA A 320 -2.70 -2.56 -10.99
CA ALA A 320 -4.08 -2.73 -11.43
C ALA A 320 -4.53 -4.20 -11.34
N ALA A 321 -3.72 -5.15 -11.81
CA ALA A 321 -4.02 -6.58 -11.66
C ALA A 321 -4.06 -7.04 -10.19
N LYS A 322 -3.17 -6.49 -9.35
CA LYS A 322 -3.18 -6.74 -7.90
C LYS A 322 -4.41 -6.14 -7.24
N ALA A 323 -4.83 -4.93 -7.64
CA ALA A 323 -6.03 -4.28 -7.14
C ALA A 323 -7.27 -5.09 -7.49
N PHE A 324 -7.42 -5.52 -8.74
CA PHE A 324 -8.46 -6.46 -9.16
C PHE A 324 -8.50 -7.72 -8.27
N THR A 325 -7.34 -8.35 -8.06
CA THR A 325 -7.24 -9.57 -7.23
C THR A 325 -7.68 -9.31 -5.79
N LYS A 326 -7.33 -8.15 -5.21
CA LYS A 326 -7.74 -7.78 -3.85
C LYS A 326 -9.25 -7.51 -3.76
N SER A 327 -9.82 -6.80 -4.73
CA SER A 327 -11.26 -6.48 -4.80
C SER A 327 -12.13 -7.73 -4.97
N THR A 328 -11.55 -8.83 -5.47
CA THR A 328 -12.26 -10.10 -5.67
C THR A 328 -11.89 -11.20 -4.66
N ALA A 329 -10.89 -10.99 -3.80
CA ALA A 329 -10.30 -12.05 -2.96
C ALA A 329 -11.26 -12.69 -1.95
N LYS A 330 -12.23 -11.93 -1.43
CA LYS A 330 -13.25 -12.43 -0.48
C LYS A 330 -14.61 -12.64 -1.13
N TRP A 331 -14.67 -12.64 -2.45
CA TRP A 331 -15.92 -12.85 -3.17
C TRP A 331 -16.44 -14.27 -2.93
N SER A 332 -17.66 -14.38 -2.41
CA SER A 332 -18.26 -15.66 -2.01
C SER A 332 -19.52 -16.03 -2.79
N TRP A 333 -19.87 -15.26 -3.82
CA TRP A 333 -21.09 -15.48 -4.61
C TRP A 333 -20.76 -16.10 -5.96
N SER A 334 -21.69 -16.90 -6.50
CA SER A 334 -21.57 -17.46 -7.84
C SER A 334 -21.66 -16.36 -8.89
N LEU A 335 -20.84 -16.44 -9.94
CA LEU A 335 -20.89 -15.53 -11.08
C LEU A 335 -22.11 -15.83 -11.97
N THR A 336 -22.70 -14.77 -12.52
CA THR A 336 -23.70 -14.88 -13.60
C THR A 336 -23.01 -14.91 -14.97
N ALA A 337 -23.76 -15.29 -16.01
CA ALA A 337 -23.25 -15.25 -17.38
C ALA A 337 -22.94 -13.80 -17.80
N GLU A 338 -23.75 -12.85 -17.34
CA GLU A 338 -23.55 -11.42 -17.56
C GLU A 338 -22.30 -10.88 -16.86
N ASP A 339 -22.00 -11.32 -15.64
CA ASP A 339 -20.77 -10.93 -14.93
C ASP A 339 -19.52 -11.47 -15.65
N LEU A 340 -19.58 -12.73 -16.10
CA LEU A 340 -18.49 -13.36 -16.84
C LEU A 340 -18.22 -12.62 -18.16
N GLU A 341 -19.26 -12.38 -18.94
CA GLU A 341 -19.19 -11.67 -20.22
C GLU A 341 -18.60 -10.26 -20.01
N ALA A 342 -19.08 -9.52 -19.01
CA ALA A 342 -18.57 -8.18 -18.72
C ALA A 342 -17.07 -8.17 -18.35
N LEU A 343 -16.59 -9.15 -17.58
CA LEU A 343 -15.18 -9.26 -17.22
C LEU A 343 -14.29 -9.64 -18.41
N VAL A 344 -14.78 -10.56 -19.26
CA VAL A 344 -14.03 -11.04 -20.42
C VAL A 344 -13.97 -9.95 -21.49
N ASP A 345 -15.10 -9.32 -21.82
CA ASP A 345 -15.18 -8.23 -22.81
C ASP A 345 -14.41 -6.97 -22.39
N ALA A 346 -14.26 -6.73 -21.08
CA ALA A 346 -13.43 -5.63 -20.60
C ALA A 346 -11.93 -5.83 -20.87
N HIS A 347 -11.46 -7.07 -21.06
CA HIS A 347 -10.03 -7.40 -21.15
C HIS A 347 -9.62 -7.99 -22.50
N TYR A 348 -10.24 -9.09 -22.90
CA TYR A 348 -9.74 -9.96 -23.95
C TYR A 348 -9.86 -9.42 -25.38
N PRO A 349 -10.78 -8.51 -25.73
CA PRO A 349 -10.75 -7.85 -27.05
C PRO A 349 -9.45 -7.10 -27.34
N TYR A 350 -8.72 -6.68 -26.29
CA TYR A 350 -7.48 -5.92 -26.40
C TYR A 350 -6.25 -6.72 -25.96
N CYS A 351 -6.45 -7.96 -25.48
CA CYS A 351 -5.37 -8.80 -24.96
C CYS A 351 -4.62 -9.46 -26.12
N THR A 352 -3.31 -9.24 -26.20
CA THR A 352 -2.46 -9.81 -27.27
C THR A 352 -1.54 -10.92 -26.76
N LYS A 353 -1.60 -11.25 -25.46
CA LYS A 353 -0.66 -12.16 -24.81
C LYS A 353 -1.34 -13.06 -23.79
N THR A 354 -1.24 -14.36 -24.03
CA THR A 354 -1.58 -15.42 -23.08
C THR A 354 -0.80 -15.28 -21.76
N MET A 355 -1.48 -15.49 -20.63
CA MET A 355 -0.94 -15.38 -19.28
C MET A 355 -0.34 -14.00 -18.96
N CYS A 356 -0.99 -12.93 -19.42
CA CYS A 356 -0.71 -11.60 -18.90
C CYS A 356 -1.26 -11.47 -17.46
N ASN A 357 -0.78 -10.48 -16.69
CA ASN A 357 -1.14 -10.34 -15.27
C ASN A 357 -2.65 -10.23 -15.04
N MET A 358 -3.36 -9.51 -15.93
CA MET A 358 -4.81 -9.33 -15.81
C MET A 358 -5.59 -10.56 -16.27
N GLY A 359 -5.20 -11.20 -17.38
CA GLY A 359 -5.78 -12.46 -17.84
C GLY A 359 -5.66 -13.57 -16.79
N GLU A 360 -4.48 -13.71 -16.17
CA GLU A 360 -4.27 -14.63 -15.05
C GLU A 360 -5.17 -14.28 -13.85
N ALA A 361 -5.26 -13.01 -13.47
CA ALA A 361 -6.10 -12.58 -12.36
C ALA A 361 -7.59 -12.87 -12.60
N ILE A 362 -8.10 -12.55 -13.79
CA ILE A 362 -9.49 -12.82 -14.19
C ILE A 362 -9.76 -14.32 -14.14
N VAL A 363 -8.96 -15.14 -14.82
CA VAL A 363 -9.21 -16.59 -14.88
C VAL A 363 -9.04 -17.26 -13.51
N MET A 364 -8.06 -16.84 -12.71
CA MET A 364 -7.91 -17.35 -11.34
C MET A 364 -9.10 -16.98 -10.45
N PHE A 365 -9.70 -15.81 -10.65
CA PHE A 365 -10.94 -15.44 -10.00
C PHE A 365 -12.08 -16.37 -10.46
N LEU A 366 -12.28 -16.55 -11.77
CA LEU A 366 -13.31 -17.44 -12.33
C LEU A 366 -13.20 -18.88 -11.77
N LEU A 367 -12.01 -19.47 -11.72
CA LEU A 367 -11.78 -20.84 -11.25
C LEU A 367 -12.01 -21.04 -9.74
N LYS A 368 -11.94 -19.95 -8.97
CA LYS A 368 -12.19 -19.94 -7.52
C LYS A 368 -13.63 -19.63 -7.17
N SER A 369 -14.37 -18.99 -8.06
CA SER A 369 -15.77 -18.65 -7.83
C SER A 369 -16.61 -19.90 -7.55
N PRO A 370 -17.52 -19.85 -6.56
CA PRO A 370 -18.36 -20.99 -6.21
C PRO A 370 -19.36 -21.30 -7.34
N ALA A 371 -19.63 -22.58 -7.54
CA ALA A 371 -20.62 -23.04 -8.50
C ALA A 371 -22.02 -22.56 -8.10
N GLY A 372 -22.75 -21.94 -9.04
CA GLY A 372 -24.12 -21.48 -8.85
C GLY A 372 -25.15 -22.57 -9.14
N SER A 373 -26.42 -22.34 -8.79
CA SER A 373 -27.52 -23.28 -9.04
C SER A 373 -27.96 -23.40 -10.51
N SER A 374 -27.42 -22.56 -11.40
CA SER A 374 -27.72 -22.50 -12.83
C SER A 374 -26.46 -22.72 -13.68
N GLU A 375 -25.71 -23.79 -13.41
CA GLU A 375 -24.44 -24.15 -14.09
C GLU A 375 -24.55 -24.15 -15.62
N SER A 376 -25.68 -24.62 -16.18
CA SER A 376 -25.80 -24.82 -17.64
C SER A 376 -25.69 -23.52 -18.46
N LYS A 377 -26.23 -22.39 -17.98
CA LYS A 377 -26.15 -21.11 -18.71
C LYS A 377 -24.76 -20.50 -18.65
N LEU A 378 -24.06 -20.71 -17.54
CA LEU A 378 -22.69 -20.19 -17.36
C LEU A 378 -21.72 -20.99 -18.24
N ASP A 379 -21.87 -22.32 -18.29
CA ASP A 379 -21.05 -23.20 -19.15
C ASP A 379 -21.22 -22.91 -20.64
N ASP A 380 -22.45 -22.65 -21.08
CA ASP A 380 -22.74 -22.24 -22.46
C ASP A 380 -22.03 -20.92 -22.80
N LYS A 381 -22.09 -19.92 -21.90
CA LYS A 381 -21.42 -18.63 -22.08
C LYS A 381 -19.90 -18.75 -22.03
N VAL A 382 -19.33 -19.59 -21.17
CA VAL A 382 -17.88 -19.90 -21.19
C VAL A 382 -17.48 -20.47 -22.55
N THR A 383 -18.27 -21.39 -23.09
CA THR A 383 -17.99 -22.02 -24.39
C THR A 383 -18.05 -21.01 -25.54
N GLU A 384 -19.01 -20.09 -25.51
CA GLU A 384 -19.11 -18.97 -26.45
C GLU A 384 -17.85 -18.09 -26.40
N LEU A 385 -17.49 -17.59 -25.21
CA LEU A 385 -16.37 -16.68 -25.01
C LEU A 385 -15.01 -17.32 -25.34
N VAL A 386 -14.83 -18.62 -25.08
CA VAL A 386 -13.61 -19.36 -25.46
C VAL A 386 -13.46 -19.46 -26.99
N ARG A 387 -14.57 -19.52 -27.72
CA ARG A 387 -14.54 -19.54 -29.20
C ARG A 387 -14.28 -18.15 -29.77
N GLU A 388 -14.75 -17.12 -29.08
CA GLU A 388 -14.58 -15.73 -29.49
C GLU A 388 -13.17 -15.21 -29.19
N TYR A 389 -12.65 -15.49 -28.00
CA TYR A 389 -11.38 -14.98 -27.51
C TYR A 389 -10.38 -16.12 -27.26
N SER A 390 -9.43 -16.28 -28.18
CA SER A 390 -8.48 -17.40 -28.14
C SER A 390 -7.55 -17.36 -26.92
N GLU A 391 -7.15 -16.16 -26.51
CA GLU A 391 -6.30 -15.87 -25.36
C GLU A 391 -7.03 -16.22 -24.06
N PHE A 392 -8.33 -15.95 -23.97
CA PHE A 392 -9.15 -16.37 -22.84
C PHE A 392 -9.21 -17.89 -22.74
N GLY A 393 -9.43 -18.57 -23.87
CA GLY A 393 -9.41 -20.03 -23.93
C GLY A 393 -8.05 -20.62 -23.50
N ALA A 394 -6.95 -20.02 -23.95
CA ALA A 394 -5.60 -20.45 -23.59
C ALA A 394 -5.32 -20.24 -22.09
N ASP A 395 -5.69 -19.08 -21.54
CA ASP A 395 -5.51 -18.77 -20.12
C ASP A 395 -6.34 -19.72 -19.24
N LEU A 396 -7.61 -19.93 -19.60
CA LEU A 396 -8.52 -20.87 -18.93
C LEU A 396 -7.98 -22.30 -18.94
N TYR A 397 -7.45 -22.75 -20.07
CA TYR A 397 -6.86 -24.07 -20.20
C TYR A 397 -5.62 -24.24 -19.32
N LEU A 398 -4.65 -23.33 -19.44
CA LEU A 398 -3.37 -23.40 -18.71
C LEU A 398 -3.57 -23.31 -17.20
N LEU A 399 -4.42 -22.40 -16.73
CA LEU A 399 -4.72 -22.25 -15.31
C LEU A 399 -5.65 -23.34 -14.78
N GLY A 400 -6.57 -23.84 -15.60
CA GLY A 400 -7.37 -25.01 -15.27
C GLY A 400 -6.51 -26.25 -15.00
N LEU A 401 -5.47 -26.47 -15.81
CA LEU A 401 -4.47 -27.53 -15.55
C LEU A 401 -3.67 -27.26 -14.27
N ARG A 402 -3.17 -26.02 -14.08
CA ARG A 402 -2.37 -25.64 -12.90
C ARG A 402 -3.15 -25.80 -11.59
N THR A 403 -4.44 -25.51 -11.60
CA THR A 403 -5.33 -25.60 -10.43
C THR A 403 -5.94 -26.99 -10.23
N GLY A 404 -5.72 -27.93 -11.16
CA GLY A 404 -6.29 -29.27 -11.13
C GLY A 404 -7.80 -29.33 -11.45
N ARG A 405 -8.37 -28.23 -11.95
CA ARG A 405 -9.77 -28.15 -12.40
C ARG A 405 -9.98 -28.77 -13.78
N LEU A 406 -8.92 -28.89 -14.58
CA LEU A 406 -8.89 -29.63 -15.86
C LEU A 406 -7.87 -30.77 -15.79
N SER A 407 -8.13 -31.86 -16.54
CA SER A 407 -7.22 -33.00 -16.66
C SER A 407 -6.90 -33.32 -18.12
N LEU A 408 -5.62 -33.52 -18.43
CA LEU A 408 -5.15 -34.05 -19.72
C LEU A 408 -5.59 -35.50 -19.96
N ASN A 409 -5.85 -36.25 -18.88
CA ASN A 409 -6.29 -37.64 -18.91
C ASN A 409 -7.53 -37.77 -18.03
N PRO A 410 -8.73 -37.53 -18.59
CA PRO A 410 -9.95 -37.70 -17.82
C PRO A 410 -10.11 -39.17 -17.40
N PRO A 411 -10.77 -39.46 -16.26
CA PRO A 411 -10.80 -40.80 -15.66
C PRO A 411 -11.24 -41.92 -16.63
N TRP A 412 -12.11 -41.61 -17.58
CA TRP A 412 -12.62 -42.55 -18.59
C TRP A 412 -11.58 -42.99 -19.65
N CYS A 413 -10.50 -42.22 -19.87
CA CYS A 413 -9.40 -42.64 -20.76
C CYS A 413 -8.68 -43.90 -20.23
N LYS A 414 -8.68 -44.13 -18.91
CA LYS A 414 -8.06 -45.33 -18.31
C LYS A 414 -8.89 -46.59 -18.55
N ASP A 415 -10.20 -46.47 -18.72
CA ASP A 415 -11.08 -47.62 -18.96
C ASP A 415 -11.04 -48.07 -20.42
N HIS A 416 -10.85 -47.16 -21.38
CA HIS A 416 -10.70 -47.53 -22.79
C HIS A 416 -9.36 -48.18 -23.15
N MET A 417 -8.28 -47.86 -22.44
CA MET A 417 -7.00 -48.57 -22.65
C MET A 417 -7.01 -50.01 -22.12
N LYS A 418 -7.92 -50.37 -21.19
CA LYS A 418 -8.06 -51.75 -20.71
C LYS A 418 -8.87 -52.64 -21.65
N SER A 419 -9.83 -52.09 -22.42
CA SER A 419 -10.66 -52.90 -23.32
C SER A 419 -9.94 -53.32 -24.62
N ASN A 420 -8.92 -52.57 -25.05
CA ASN A 420 -8.22 -52.84 -26.32
C ASN A 420 -7.01 -53.80 -26.19
N TYR A 421 -6.64 -54.22 -24.98
CA TYR A 421 -5.56 -55.20 -24.78
C TYR A 421 -5.99 -56.67 -24.91
N HIS A 422 -7.29 -56.97 -24.99
CA HIS A 422 -7.79 -58.35 -25.12
C HIS A 422 -8.01 -58.85 -26.56
N HIS A 423 -7.79 -58.02 -27.59
CA HIS A 423 -8.00 -58.43 -28.99
C HIS A 423 -6.74 -58.46 -29.88
N GLN A 424 -5.54 -58.27 -29.34
CA GLN A 424 -4.29 -58.39 -30.10
C GLN A 424 -3.32 -59.39 -29.50
N GLN A 425 -3.70 -60.66 -29.42
CA GLN A 425 -2.74 -61.76 -29.39
C GLN A 425 -3.33 -62.94 -30.17
N LEU A 426 -3.14 -62.97 -31.49
CA LEU A 426 -3.17 -64.19 -32.31
C LEU A 426 -2.73 -63.83 -33.74
N ILE A 427 -1.42 -63.55 -33.93
CA ILE A 427 -0.76 -63.69 -35.23
C ILE A 427 0.62 -64.34 -34.96
N PRO A 428 0.91 -65.55 -35.47
CA PRO A 428 2.20 -66.20 -35.27
C PRO A 428 3.27 -65.61 -36.21
N PRO A 429 4.56 -65.69 -35.86
CA PRO A 429 5.63 -65.07 -36.65
C PRO A 429 5.92 -65.90 -37.91
N PHE A 430 5.90 -65.26 -39.07
CA PHE A 430 6.34 -65.86 -40.33
C PHE A 430 7.87 -65.79 -40.47
N ARG A 431 8.46 -66.89 -40.94
CA ARG A 431 9.78 -66.98 -41.57
C ARG A 431 9.76 -66.39 -42.97
#